data_AF-A0A931QKJ4-F1
#
_entry.id   AF-A0A931QKJ4-F1
#
_cell.length_a   1.000
_cell.length_b   1.000
_cell.length_c   1.000
_cell.angle_alpha   90.00
_cell.angle_beta   90.00
_cell.angle_gamma   90.00
#
_symmetry.space_group_name_H-M   'P 1'
#
loop_
_entity.id
_entity.type
_entity.pdbx_description
1 polymer ?
#
loop_
_entity_poly.entity_id
_entity_poly.type
_entity_poly.pdbx_seq_one_letter_code
_entity_poly.pdbx_strand_id
1 'polypeptide(L)'
;EPVPAGDPPSPPVPEPGSRTGAGTVLLWFALPACASILLLAMTNQLCQEVAVIPFLWMLPLALYLLTFVLVFDSDRWYIRKWYLPLMVFFASTITLVWQVGPDVPILVQVGAYAVTLFVCAMVCHGELVRLKPPPERLTSFYLAVTAGGAVGGLFVGLAAPNLFAGFWELPIGLWLCGLLVLVVLVRDRTSVLYTGRRWPALTVLGFALLLGVVVTIDRLPVLFSAQWYWYPVFWSAGLAAVVVSLPAVHRRVRATTRFAGGRPNVPQPRAGTASLAAALAVFGLLLALVAAEPARGSIWSVRNFYGLLHLVEREAADSDQHNLQLKHGRIAHGLQYQTDSKRREPTSYYGRKSGIGLVLQHHPARNVPRPGMGSLTVGVIGLGAGTLAAYGRAGDAFHFYESNPAVVGLAGGPQGRFTYLADTASRVRVI
;
A
#
# COMPACT_ATOMS: atom_id res chain seq x y z
N GLU A 1 -45.50 62.85 -16.15
CA GLU A 1 -44.41 62.23 -15.39
C GLU A 1 -44.27 60.77 -15.77
N PRO A 2 -43.07 60.26 -16.06
CA PRO A 2 -42.84 58.83 -16.20
C PRO A 2 -42.76 58.19 -14.81
N VAL A 3 -43.49 57.08 -14.63
CA VAL A 3 -43.51 56.26 -13.41
C VAL A 3 -42.11 55.68 -13.17
N PRO A 4 -41.52 55.80 -11.97
CA PRO A 4 -40.21 55.22 -11.69
C PRO A 4 -40.29 53.69 -11.77
N ALA A 5 -39.32 53.09 -12.47
CA ALA A 5 -39.16 51.65 -12.55
C ALA A 5 -38.96 51.09 -11.13
N GLY A 6 -39.87 50.20 -10.71
CA GLY A 6 -39.75 49.52 -9.43
C GLY A 6 -38.46 48.70 -9.35
N ASP A 7 -37.86 48.69 -8.17
CA ASP A 7 -36.63 47.95 -7.90
C ASP A 7 -36.75 46.49 -8.35
N PRO A 8 -35.68 45.90 -8.93
CA PRO A 8 -35.68 44.49 -9.28
C PRO A 8 -35.98 43.64 -8.04
N PRO A 9 -36.80 42.58 -8.18
CA PRO A 9 -37.13 41.72 -7.04
C PRO A 9 -35.85 41.20 -6.40
N SER A 10 -35.75 41.41 -5.09
CA SER A 10 -34.65 40.89 -4.27
C SER A 10 -34.52 39.37 -4.48
N PRO A 11 -33.29 38.83 -4.60
CA PRO A 11 -33.08 37.41 -4.81
C PRO A 11 -33.75 36.61 -3.67
N PRO A 12 -34.34 35.44 -3.98
CA PRO A 12 -35.03 34.65 -2.98
C PRO A 12 -34.08 34.32 -1.82
N VAL A 13 -34.50 34.68 -0.61
CA VAL A 13 -33.83 34.28 0.62
C VAL A 13 -33.82 32.75 0.65
N PRO A 14 -32.66 32.08 0.77
CA PRO A 14 -32.61 30.62 0.77
C PRO A 14 -33.44 30.10 1.94
N GLU A 15 -34.36 29.18 1.66
CA GLU A 15 -35.23 28.63 2.70
C GLU A 15 -34.39 27.98 3.82
N PRO A 16 -34.58 28.40 5.09
CA PRO A 16 -33.92 27.76 6.21
C PRO A 16 -34.49 26.35 6.36
N GLY A 17 -33.69 25.34 6.02
CA GLY A 17 -34.02 23.96 6.39
C GLY A 17 -33.96 22.89 5.30
N SER A 18 -33.32 23.10 4.15
CA SER A 18 -33.00 21.93 3.29
C SER A 18 -32.12 20.97 4.11
N ARG A 19 -32.71 19.86 4.58
CA ARG A 19 -32.00 18.89 5.43
C ARG A 19 -30.83 18.36 4.61
N THR A 20 -29.60 18.62 5.05
CA THR A 20 -28.42 17.97 4.47
C THR A 20 -28.65 16.47 4.51
N GLY A 21 -28.79 15.83 3.36
CA GLY A 21 -29.11 14.41 3.29
C GLY A 21 -28.10 13.59 4.08
N ALA A 22 -28.54 12.54 4.77
CA ALA A 22 -27.70 11.70 5.63
C ALA A 22 -26.43 11.22 4.92
N GLY A 23 -26.51 10.93 3.63
CA GLY A 23 -25.34 10.55 2.85
C GLY A 23 -24.28 11.67 2.75
N THR A 24 -24.65 12.95 2.77
CA THR A 24 -23.67 14.05 2.69
C THR A 24 -22.89 14.15 3.99
N VAL A 25 -23.57 13.98 5.12
CA VAL A 25 -22.95 13.88 6.44
C VAL A 25 -22.02 12.66 6.51
N LEU A 26 -22.42 11.52 5.93
CA LEU A 26 -21.54 10.35 5.82
C LEU A 26 -20.27 10.66 5.01
N LEU A 27 -20.36 11.45 3.95
CA LEU A 27 -19.18 11.84 3.15
C LEU A 27 -18.28 12.85 3.90
N TRP A 28 -18.84 13.72 4.75
CA TRP A 28 -18.06 14.59 5.62
C TRP A 28 -17.17 13.80 6.59
N PHE A 29 -17.60 12.61 6.97
CA PHE A 29 -16.85 11.68 7.81
C PHE A 29 -15.92 10.76 7.00
N ALA A 30 -16.42 10.14 5.93
CA ALA A 30 -15.72 9.08 5.21
C ALA A 30 -14.53 9.58 4.36
N LEU A 31 -14.63 10.77 3.74
CA LEU A 31 -13.54 11.35 2.95
C LEU A 31 -12.29 11.64 3.81
N PRO A 32 -12.37 12.34 4.96
CA PRO A 32 -11.21 12.54 5.81
C PRO A 32 -10.75 11.26 6.51
N ALA A 33 -11.65 10.31 6.80
CA ALA A 33 -11.24 8.99 7.26
C ALA A 33 -10.36 8.28 6.22
N CYS A 34 -10.77 8.27 4.96
CA CYS A 34 -9.98 7.69 3.87
C CYS A 34 -8.63 8.39 3.67
N ALA A 35 -8.60 9.73 3.72
CA ALA A 35 -7.37 10.49 3.61
C ALA A 35 -6.40 10.17 4.77
N SER A 36 -6.90 10.04 5.99
CA SER A 36 -6.11 9.65 7.17
C SER A 36 -5.61 8.20 7.06
N ILE A 37 -6.45 7.25 6.62
CA ILE A 37 -6.02 5.86 6.35
C ILE A 37 -4.86 5.85 5.35
N LEU A 38 -4.99 6.56 4.23
CA LEU A 38 -3.94 6.66 3.21
C LEU A 38 -2.66 7.28 3.78
N LEU A 39 -2.75 8.34 4.58
CA LEU A 39 -1.60 8.95 5.25
C LEU A 39 -0.85 7.92 6.11
N LEU A 40 -1.54 7.29 7.06
CA LEU A 40 -0.88 6.35 7.98
C LEU A 40 -0.39 5.09 7.26
N ALA A 41 -1.18 4.55 6.32
CA ALA A 41 -0.80 3.35 5.58
C ALA A 41 0.42 3.58 4.68
N MET A 42 0.47 4.71 3.95
CA MET A 42 1.64 5.09 3.16
C MET A 42 2.87 5.36 4.03
N THR A 43 2.67 5.98 5.20
CA THR A 43 3.76 6.22 6.16
C THR A 43 4.33 4.91 6.68
N ASN A 44 3.48 3.95 7.06
CA ASN A 44 3.90 2.62 7.48
C ASN A 44 4.64 1.90 6.35
N GLN A 45 4.11 1.91 5.13
CA GLN A 45 4.78 1.30 3.98
C GLN A 45 6.17 1.91 3.73
N LEU A 46 6.28 3.24 3.76
CA LEU A 46 7.54 3.95 3.55
C LEU A 46 8.57 3.65 4.64
N CYS A 47 8.16 3.73 5.91
CA CYS A 47 9.06 3.65 7.05
C CYS A 47 9.38 2.22 7.51
N GLN A 48 8.50 1.24 7.26
CA GLN A 48 8.68 -0.14 7.70
C GLN A 48 9.11 -1.06 6.56
N GLU A 49 8.59 -0.87 5.34
CA GLU A 49 8.86 -1.78 4.22
C GLU A 49 9.90 -1.22 3.24
N VAL A 50 9.83 0.07 2.89
CA VAL A 50 10.70 0.63 1.84
C VAL A 50 12.07 0.99 2.39
N ALA A 51 12.13 1.85 3.39
CA ALA A 51 13.39 2.31 3.96
C ALA A 51 13.25 2.78 5.40
N VAL A 52 14.08 2.22 6.29
CA VAL A 52 14.18 2.66 7.69
C VAL A 52 15.12 3.87 7.75
N ILE A 53 14.65 5.01 7.22
CA ILE A 53 15.37 6.28 7.22
C ILE A 53 14.78 7.18 8.31
N PRO A 54 15.59 7.68 9.27
CA PRO A 54 15.14 8.64 10.25
C PRO A 54 14.43 9.82 9.58
N PHE A 55 13.32 10.28 10.17
CA PHE A 55 12.54 11.42 9.70
C PHE A 55 11.81 11.28 8.35
N LEU A 56 11.89 10.14 7.66
CA LEU A 56 11.16 9.94 6.40
C LEU A 56 9.64 10.12 6.56
N TRP A 57 9.11 9.86 7.76
CA TRP A 57 7.70 10.05 8.11
C TRP A 57 7.22 11.52 8.02
N MET A 58 8.13 12.50 8.07
CA MET A 58 7.77 13.91 7.94
C MET A 58 7.27 14.24 6.53
N LEU A 59 7.78 13.56 5.50
CA LEU A 59 7.38 13.77 4.11
C LEU A 59 5.88 13.50 3.86
N PRO A 60 5.32 12.31 4.16
CA PRO A 60 3.90 12.05 3.94
C PRO A 60 3.01 12.95 4.80
N LEU A 61 3.40 13.27 6.04
CA LEU A 61 2.67 14.20 6.89
C LEU A 61 2.65 15.61 6.28
N ALA A 62 3.79 16.14 5.83
CA ALA A 62 3.88 17.46 5.20
C ALA A 62 3.02 17.54 3.94
N LEU A 63 3.06 16.51 3.09
CA LEU A 63 2.23 16.43 1.89
C LEU A 63 0.74 16.40 2.22
N TYR A 64 0.34 15.59 3.21
CA TYR A 64 -1.05 15.54 3.66
C TYR A 64 -1.54 16.90 4.17
N LEU A 65 -0.77 17.56 5.03
CA LEU A 65 -1.11 18.88 5.55
C LEU A 65 -1.15 19.93 4.43
N LEU A 66 -0.21 19.87 3.48
CA LEU A 66 -0.20 20.74 2.31
C LEU A 66 -1.50 20.60 1.51
N THR A 67 -1.99 19.38 1.28
CA THR A 67 -3.27 19.20 0.56
C THR A 67 -4.43 19.90 1.26
N PHE A 68 -4.49 19.82 2.60
CA PHE A 68 -5.52 20.47 3.39
C PHE A 68 -5.43 22.00 3.28
N VAL A 69 -4.21 22.56 3.37
CA VAL A 69 -3.98 24.01 3.19
C VAL A 69 -4.45 24.46 1.80
N LEU A 70 -4.04 23.75 0.74
CA LEU A 70 -4.36 24.14 -0.64
C LEU A 70 -5.86 24.12 -0.93
N VAL A 71 -6.58 23.06 -0.53
CA VAL A 71 -8.01 22.94 -0.86
C VAL A 71 -8.90 23.86 -0.02
N PHE A 72 -8.47 24.26 1.19
CA PHE A 72 -9.21 25.21 2.02
C PHE A 72 -8.87 26.67 1.71
N ASP A 73 -7.71 26.94 1.11
CA ASP A 73 -7.34 28.28 0.60
C ASP A 73 -8.23 28.70 -0.58
N SER A 74 -8.32 27.87 -1.61
CA SER A 74 -9.09 28.21 -2.82
C SER A 74 -9.47 27.02 -3.69
N ASP A 75 -10.65 27.13 -4.33
CA ASP A 75 -11.20 26.08 -5.21
C ASP A 75 -10.38 25.82 -6.49
N ARG A 76 -9.43 26.70 -6.83
CA ARG A 76 -8.58 26.58 -8.02
C ARG A 76 -7.59 25.42 -7.96
N TRP A 77 -7.22 24.97 -6.75
CA TRP A 77 -6.21 23.94 -6.56
C TRP A 77 -6.72 22.53 -6.87
N TYR A 78 -8.03 22.31 -6.71
CA TYR A 78 -8.65 21.01 -6.95
C TYR A 78 -9.61 21.04 -8.14
N ILE A 79 -9.19 20.43 -9.24
CA ILE A 79 -10.00 20.32 -10.46
C ILE A 79 -10.17 18.85 -10.82
N ARG A 80 -11.40 18.33 -10.68
CA ARG A 80 -11.74 16.91 -10.98
C ARG A 80 -11.17 16.39 -12.30
N LYS A 81 -11.18 17.23 -13.35
CA LYS A 81 -10.68 16.88 -14.69
C LYS A 81 -9.23 16.38 -14.66
N TRP A 82 -8.40 16.94 -13.78
CA TRP A 82 -6.99 16.58 -13.68
C TRP A 82 -6.73 15.57 -12.58
N TYR A 83 -7.30 15.78 -11.39
CA TYR A 83 -6.99 14.93 -10.23
C TYR A 83 -7.59 13.53 -10.30
N LEU A 84 -8.77 13.33 -10.92
CA LEU A 84 -9.37 12.00 -10.99
C LEU A 84 -8.58 11.04 -11.91
N PRO A 85 -8.15 11.44 -13.13
CA PRO A 85 -7.25 10.60 -13.93
C PRO A 85 -5.88 10.38 -13.26
N LEU A 86 -5.30 11.41 -12.63
CA LEU A 86 -4.03 11.28 -11.91
C LEU A 86 -4.14 10.30 -10.74
N MET A 87 -5.26 10.33 -10.00
CA MET A 87 -5.51 9.40 -8.90
C MET A 87 -5.49 7.96 -9.40
N VAL A 88 -6.22 7.66 -10.48
CA VAL A 88 -6.25 6.32 -11.07
C VAL A 88 -4.86 5.90 -11.56
N PHE A 89 -4.15 6.79 -12.26
CA PHE A 89 -2.80 6.52 -12.76
C PHE A 89 -1.83 6.17 -11.62
N PHE A 90 -1.69 7.05 -10.63
CA PHE A 90 -0.73 6.86 -9.54
C PHE A 90 -1.13 5.71 -8.60
N ALA A 91 -2.43 5.54 -8.31
CA ALA A 91 -2.90 4.38 -7.54
C ALA A 91 -2.60 3.06 -8.25
N SER A 92 -2.67 3.02 -9.60
CA SER A 92 -2.30 1.82 -10.36
C SER A 92 -0.78 1.61 -10.39
N THR A 93 0.02 2.67 -10.46
CA THR A 93 1.49 2.57 -10.38
C THR A 93 1.98 1.91 -9.09
N ILE A 94 1.25 2.05 -7.97
CA ILE A 94 1.57 1.33 -6.73
C ILE A 94 1.55 -0.19 -6.92
N THR A 95 0.63 -0.72 -7.71
CA THR A 95 0.57 -2.17 -8.00
C THR A 95 1.83 -2.66 -8.73
N LEU A 96 2.37 -1.85 -9.65
CA LEU A 96 3.62 -2.14 -10.35
C LEU A 96 4.83 -2.10 -9.41
N VAL A 97 4.87 -1.10 -8.52
CA VAL A 97 5.95 -0.99 -7.51
C VAL A 97 5.98 -2.22 -6.60
N TRP A 98 4.82 -2.75 -6.22
CA TRP A 98 4.74 -3.97 -5.42
C TRP A 98 5.14 -5.23 -6.18
N GLN A 99 4.74 -5.37 -7.44
CA GLN A 99 5.11 -6.51 -8.28
C GLN A 99 6.62 -6.58 -8.53
N VAL A 100 7.23 -5.48 -8.95
CA VAL A 100 8.69 -5.42 -9.17
C VAL A 100 9.45 -5.52 -7.85
N GLY A 101 8.84 -5.07 -6.75
CA GLY A 101 9.37 -5.30 -5.42
C GLY A 101 10.71 -4.57 -5.20
N PRO A 102 11.79 -5.24 -4.77
CA PRO A 102 13.00 -4.57 -4.30
C PRO A 102 13.83 -3.96 -5.42
N ASP A 103 13.61 -4.41 -6.65
CA ASP A 103 14.40 -4.00 -7.81
C ASP A 103 14.05 -2.58 -8.27
N VAL A 104 12.94 -2.01 -7.79
CA VAL A 104 12.62 -0.60 -8.00
C VAL A 104 13.55 0.26 -7.14
N PRO A 105 14.27 1.26 -7.71
CA PRO A 105 15.10 2.15 -6.93
C PRO A 105 14.32 2.83 -5.78
N ILE A 106 14.92 2.91 -4.59
CA ILE A 106 14.26 3.43 -3.37
C ILE A 106 13.66 4.81 -3.62
N LEU A 107 14.38 5.71 -4.30
CA LEU A 107 13.89 7.06 -4.59
C LEU A 107 12.61 7.06 -5.45
N VAL A 108 12.51 6.13 -6.40
CA VAL A 108 11.31 5.96 -7.25
C VAL A 108 10.15 5.43 -6.41
N GLN A 109 10.40 4.49 -5.50
CA GLN A 109 9.36 4.01 -4.57
C GLN A 109 8.85 5.15 -3.68
N VAL A 110 9.76 5.89 -3.04
CA VAL A 110 9.42 7.04 -2.18
C VAL A 110 8.62 8.08 -2.95
N GLY A 111 9.06 8.45 -4.15
CA GLY A 111 8.34 9.38 -5.02
C GLY A 111 6.95 8.87 -5.42
N ALA A 112 6.82 7.59 -5.77
CA ALA A 112 5.55 6.99 -6.16
C ALA A 112 4.53 7.03 -5.01
N TYR A 113 4.91 6.62 -3.80
CA TYR A 113 4.04 6.70 -2.63
C TYR A 113 3.68 8.15 -2.25
N ALA A 114 4.67 9.06 -2.27
CA ALA A 114 4.47 10.47 -1.95
C ALA A 114 3.48 11.15 -2.92
N VAL A 115 3.66 10.97 -4.23
CA VAL A 115 2.77 11.55 -5.24
C VAL A 115 1.40 10.91 -5.20
N THR A 116 1.31 9.59 -5.00
CA THR A 116 0.02 8.90 -4.85
C THR A 116 -0.75 9.42 -3.63
N LEU A 117 -0.08 9.58 -2.48
CA LEU A 117 -0.67 10.15 -1.28
C LEU A 117 -1.17 11.57 -1.54
N PHE A 118 -0.33 12.44 -2.11
CA PHE A 118 -0.70 13.82 -2.41
C PHE A 118 -1.94 13.88 -3.31
N VAL A 119 -1.97 13.11 -4.41
CA VAL A 119 -3.09 13.12 -5.35
C VAL A 119 -4.37 12.56 -4.72
N CYS A 120 -4.30 11.45 -3.99
CA CYS A 120 -5.47 10.85 -3.35
C CYS A 120 -5.99 11.73 -2.20
N ALA A 121 -5.10 12.34 -1.41
CA ALA A 121 -5.48 13.28 -0.35
C ALA A 121 -6.08 14.58 -0.94
N MET A 122 -5.53 15.11 -2.05
CA MET A 122 -6.13 16.22 -2.78
C MET A 122 -7.54 15.90 -3.28
N VAL A 123 -7.78 14.67 -3.77
CA VAL A 123 -9.12 14.21 -4.15
C VAL A 123 -10.05 14.14 -2.93
N CYS A 124 -9.63 13.49 -1.85
CA CYS A 124 -10.47 13.35 -0.65
C CYS A 124 -10.81 14.71 -0.02
N HIS A 125 -9.82 15.57 0.18
CA HIS A 125 -10.01 16.90 0.76
C HIS A 125 -10.73 17.85 -0.21
N GLY A 126 -10.41 17.79 -1.50
CA GLY A 126 -11.07 18.61 -2.52
C GLY A 126 -12.55 18.29 -2.66
N GLU A 127 -12.94 17.00 -2.71
CA GLU A 127 -14.35 16.62 -2.68
C GLU A 127 -15.04 16.97 -1.36
N LEU A 128 -14.32 16.90 -0.23
CA LEU A 128 -14.84 17.29 1.08
C LEU A 128 -15.18 18.79 1.14
N VAL A 129 -14.27 19.66 0.67
CA VAL A 129 -14.49 21.12 0.63
C VAL A 129 -15.66 21.47 -0.29
N ARG A 130 -15.82 20.77 -1.41
CA ARG A 130 -16.98 20.96 -2.30
C ARG A 130 -18.32 20.58 -1.67
N LEU A 131 -18.30 19.78 -0.60
CA LEU A 131 -19.48 19.39 0.18
C LEU A 131 -19.68 20.27 1.42
N LYS A 132 -18.87 21.33 1.59
CA LYS A 132 -18.96 22.25 2.73
C LYS A 132 -20.36 22.89 2.80
N PRO A 133 -21.04 22.81 3.96
CA PRO A 133 -22.38 23.39 4.11
C PRO A 133 -22.34 24.91 4.29
N PRO A 134 -23.52 25.58 4.23
CA PRO A 134 -23.69 26.95 4.68
C PRO A 134 -23.25 27.16 6.15
N PRO A 135 -23.00 28.42 6.57
CA PRO A 135 -22.44 28.75 7.89
C PRO A 135 -23.13 28.09 9.09
N GLU A 136 -24.45 27.89 9.00
CA GLU A 136 -25.30 27.29 10.04
C GLU A 136 -24.89 25.88 10.48
N ARG A 137 -24.17 25.11 9.63
CA ARG A 137 -23.78 23.71 9.93
C ARG A 137 -22.27 23.49 9.94
N LEU A 138 -21.47 24.55 9.98
CA LEU A 138 -20.01 24.45 9.97
C LEU A 138 -19.47 23.64 11.15
N THR A 139 -20.05 23.81 12.34
CA THR A 139 -19.61 23.06 13.53
C THR A 139 -19.77 21.56 13.34
N SER A 140 -20.94 21.11 12.86
CA SER A 140 -21.18 19.68 12.58
C SER A 140 -20.30 19.15 11.46
N PHE A 141 -20.02 19.97 10.44
CA PHE A 141 -19.08 19.63 9.37
C PHE A 141 -17.68 19.38 9.93
N TYR A 142 -17.09 20.32 10.66
CA TYR A 142 -15.75 20.16 11.21
C TYR A 142 -15.68 19.04 12.26
N LEU A 143 -16.75 18.82 13.04
CA LEU A 143 -16.84 17.68 13.94
C LEU A 143 -16.81 16.34 13.19
N ALA A 144 -17.56 16.22 12.08
CA ALA A 144 -17.53 15.02 11.25
C ALA A 144 -16.14 14.81 10.62
N VAL A 145 -15.46 15.91 10.22
CA VAL A 145 -14.12 15.87 9.65
C VAL A 145 -13.09 15.35 10.66
N THR A 146 -13.09 15.90 11.88
CA THR A 146 -12.17 15.46 12.95
C THR A 146 -12.46 14.04 13.40
N ALA A 147 -13.75 13.68 13.56
CA ALA A 147 -14.15 12.32 13.89
C ALA A 147 -13.74 11.31 12.81
N GLY A 148 -13.93 11.65 11.53
CA GLY A 148 -13.49 10.83 10.40
C GLY A 148 -11.98 10.61 10.41
N GLY A 149 -11.21 11.70 10.53
CA GLY A 149 -9.75 11.64 10.61
C GLY A 149 -9.24 10.78 11.79
N ALA A 150 -9.86 10.90 12.96
CA ALA A 150 -9.54 10.10 14.14
C ALA A 150 -9.83 8.61 13.91
N VAL A 151 -10.99 8.27 13.33
CA VAL A 151 -11.35 6.87 13.02
C VAL A 151 -10.41 6.27 11.98
N GLY A 152 -10.00 7.04 10.97
CA GLY A 152 -8.99 6.59 10.01
C GLY A 152 -7.65 6.25 10.68
N GLY A 153 -7.21 7.08 11.63
CA GLY A 153 -6.01 6.83 12.44
C GLY A 153 -6.15 5.60 13.34
N LEU A 154 -7.28 5.45 14.04
CA LEU A 154 -7.56 4.29 14.91
C LEU A 154 -7.62 2.98 14.11
N PHE A 155 -8.16 3.03 12.88
CA PHE A 155 -8.18 1.88 11.99
C PHE A 155 -6.77 1.40 11.68
N VAL A 156 -5.87 2.29 11.23
CA VAL A 156 -4.50 1.89 10.86
C VAL A 156 -3.61 1.59 12.06
N GLY A 157 -3.75 2.35 13.15
CA GLY A 157 -2.89 2.22 14.32
C GLY A 157 -3.25 1.06 15.25
N LEU A 158 -4.54 0.70 15.35
CA LEU A 158 -5.02 -0.28 16.32
C LEU A 158 -5.77 -1.44 15.67
N ALA A 159 -6.76 -1.17 14.81
CA ALA A 159 -7.59 -2.25 14.27
C ALA A 159 -6.81 -3.13 13.28
N ALA A 160 -6.16 -2.52 12.30
CA ALA A 160 -5.56 -3.24 11.19
C ALA A 160 -4.39 -4.17 11.57
N PRO A 161 -3.48 -3.82 12.49
CA PRO A 161 -2.44 -4.75 12.95
C PRO A 161 -2.98 -5.99 13.66
N ASN A 162 -4.17 -5.90 14.27
CA ASN A 162 -4.84 -7.01 14.97
C ASN A 162 -5.76 -7.83 14.04
N LEU A 163 -6.24 -7.23 12.96
CA LEU A 163 -7.15 -7.87 12.00
C LEU A 163 -6.40 -8.54 10.84
N PHE A 164 -5.23 -8.04 10.47
CA PHE A 164 -4.53 -8.46 9.25
C PHE A 164 -3.09 -8.88 9.52
N ALA A 165 -2.70 -10.03 8.95
CA ALA A 165 -1.34 -10.55 8.99
C ALA A 165 -0.35 -9.86 8.03
N GLY A 166 -0.74 -8.74 7.41
CA GLY A 166 0.07 -7.95 6.46
C GLY A 166 -0.45 -6.51 6.34
N PHE A 167 0.22 -5.67 5.55
CA PHE A 167 -0.11 -4.25 5.35
C PHE A 167 -1.32 -4.01 4.44
N TRP A 168 -2.49 -4.53 4.84
CA TRP A 168 -3.74 -4.44 4.08
C TRP A 168 -4.39 -3.05 4.12
N GLU A 169 -3.92 -2.14 4.95
CA GLU A 169 -4.47 -0.79 5.08
C GLU A 169 -4.29 0.05 3.82
N LEU A 170 -3.14 -0.11 3.14
CA LEU A 170 -2.85 0.62 1.91
C LEU A 170 -3.75 0.19 0.74
N PRO A 171 -3.88 -1.11 0.39
CA PRO A 171 -4.82 -1.52 -0.66
C PRO A 171 -6.27 -1.18 -0.30
N ILE A 172 -6.68 -1.33 0.97
CA ILE A 172 -8.02 -0.92 1.43
C ILE A 172 -8.22 0.58 1.24
N GLY A 173 -7.25 1.41 1.63
CA GLY A 173 -7.32 2.86 1.50
C GLY A 173 -7.41 3.33 0.05
N LEU A 174 -6.61 2.74 -0.85
CA LEU A 174 -6.65 3.08 -2.29
C LEU A 174 -7.99 2.68 -2.93
N TRP A 175 -8.51 1.50 -2.60
CA TRP A 175 -9.82 1.05 -3.07
C TRP A 175 -10.96 1.91 -2.51
N LEU A 176 -10.91 2.22 -1.21
CA LEU A 176 -11.88 3.10 -0.55
C LEU A 176 -11.89 4.51 -1.17
N CYS A 177 -10.73 5.05 -1.54
CA CYS A 177 -10.64 6.34 -2.22
C CYS A 177 -11.40 6.31 -3.56
N GLY A 178 -11.19 5.26 -4.37
CA GLY A 178 -11.92 5.04 -5.61
C GLY A 178 -13.44 4.87 -5.39
N LEU A 179 -13.83 4.14 -4.35
CA LEU A 179 -15.23 3.96 -3.98
C LEU A 179 -15.91 5.27 -3.59
N LEU A 180 -15.27 6.08 -2.75
CA LEU A 180 -15.81 7.36 -2.31
C LEU A 180 -15.95 8.34 -3.49
N VAL A 181 -14.98 8.38 -4.40
CA VAL A 181 -15.08 9.15 -5.65
C VAL A 181 -16.28 8.68 -6.47
N LEU A 182 -16.48 7.37 -6.64
CA LEU A 182 -17.63 6.85 -7.37
C LEU A 182 -18.96 7.28 -6.71
N VAL A 183 -19.06 7.20 -5.38
CA VAL A 183 -20.24 7.65 -4.62
C VAL A 183 -20.48 9.14 -4.81
N VAL A 184 -19.43 9.96 -4.76
CA VAL A 184 -19.53 11.42 -4.98
C VAL A 184 -20.00 11.72 -6.40
N LEU A 185 -19.42 11.08 -7.42
CA LEU A 185 -19.82 11.29 -8.82
C LEU A 185 -21.25 10.84 -9.10
N VAL A 186 -21.70 9.73 -8.51
CA VAL A 186 -23.08 9.24 -8.65
C VAL A 186 -24.09 10.23 -8.06
N ARG A 187 -23.75 10.86 -6.92
CA ARG A 187 -24.63 11.78 -6.21
C ARG A 187 -24.64 13.18 -6.80
N ASP A 188 -23.52 13.63 -7.36
CA ASP A 188 -23.45 14.89 -8.06
C ASP A 188 -24.09 14.79 -9.46
N ARG A 189 -25.28 15.37 -9.61
CA ARG A 189 -26.03 15.39 -10.88
C ARG A 189 -25.36 16.24 -11.97
N THR A 190 -24.43 17.11 -11.60
CA THR A 190 -23.63 17.89 -12.56
C THR A 190 -22.38 17.13 -13.02
N SER A 191 -22.14 15.93 -12.47
CA SER A 191 -20.94 15.18 -12.76
C SER A 191 -20.86 14.70 -14.21
N VAL A 192 -19.65 14.32 -14.61
CA VAL A 192 -19.35 13.75 -15.92
C VAL A 192 -20.17 12.51 -16.27
N LEU A 193 -20.75 11.83 -15.26
CA LEU A 193 -21.63 10.68 -15.46
C LEU A 193 -22.96 11.04 -16.12
N TYR A 194 -23.44 12.28 -15.91
CA TYR A 194 -24.73 12.75 -16.40
C TYR A 194 -24.62 13.66 -17.63
N THR A 195 -23.44 14.23 -17.90
CA THR A 195 -23.24 15.22 -18.97
C THR A 195 -22.91 14.63 -20.35
N GLY A 196 -22.93 13.29 -20.51
CA GLY A 196 -22.77 12.61 -21.80
C GLY A 196 -21.40 12.76 -22.49
N ARG A 197 -20.43 13.41 -21.83
CA ARG A 197 -19.07 13.65 -22.34
C ARG A 197 -18.23 12.37 -22.19
N ARG A 198 -17.81 11.77 -23.31
CA ARG A 198 -17.24 10.40 -23.46
C ARG A 198 -15.88 10.10 -22.78
N TRP A 199 -15.42 10.93 -21.85
CA TRP A 199 -14.21 10.68 -21.09
C TRP A 199 -14.27 9.43 -20.17
N PRO A 200 -15.44 8.93 -19.71
CA PRO A 200 -15.55 7.64 -19.01
C PRO A 200 -15.11 6.44 -19.85
N ALA A 201 -15.26 6.50 -21.18
CA ALA A 201 -14.79 5.44 -22.07
C ALA A 201 -13.25 5.43 -22.22
N LEU A 202 -12.61 6.61 -22.11
CA LEU A 202 -11.16 6.74 -22.14
C LEU A 202 -10.51 6.37 -20.80
N THR A 203 -11.19 6.60 -19.67
CA THR A 203 -10.76 6.10 -18.36
C THR A 203 -10.94 4.59 -18.24
N VAL A 204 -12.00 4.01 -18.82
CA VAL A 204 -12.21 2.55 -18.89
C VAL A 204 -11.25 1.89 -19.88
N LEU A 205 -10.87 2.56 -20.97
CA LEU A 205 -9.84 2.10 -21.91
C LEU A 205 -8.42 2.20 -21.35
N GLY A 206 -8.10 3.30 -20.64
CA GLY A 206 -6.84 3.43 -19.91
C GLY A 206 -6.71 2.42 -18.77
N PHE A 207 -7.83 2.12 -18.11
CA PHE A 207 -7.96 1.07 -17.11
C PHE A 207 -7.76 -0.34 -17.70
N ALA A 208 -8.35 -0.64 -18.88
CA ALA A 208 -8.15 -1.91 -19.57
C ALA A 208 -6.72 -2.10 -20.12
N LEU A 209 -6.04 -1.02 -20.51
CA LEU A 209 -4.64 -1.04 -20.96
C LEU A 209 -3.65 -1.23 -19.79
N LEU A 210 -3.89 -0.58 -18.65
CA LEU A 210 -3.08 -0.75 -17.43
C LEU A 210 -3.27 -2.14 -16.81
N LEU A 211 -4.51 -2.63 -16.76
CA LEU A 211 -4.86 -3.99 -16.36
C LEU A 211 -4.25 -5.06 -17.28
N GLY A 212 -4.23 -4.84 -18.60
CA GLY A 212 -3.66 -5.77 -19.58
C GLY A 212 -2.13 -5.88 -19.55
N VAL A 213 -1.43 -4.82 -19.14
CA VAL A 213 0.04 -4.82 -18.94
C VAL A 213 0.44 -5.46 -17.60
N VAL A 214 -0.40 -5.32 -16.57
CA VAL A 214 -0.20 -5.91 -15.24
C VAL A 214 -0.46 -7.43 -15.23
N VAL A 215 -1.34 -7.94 -16.11
CA VAL A 215 -1.69 -9.37 -16.23
C VAL A 215 -0.66 -10.19 -17.03
N THR A 216 0.14 -9.57 -17.91
CA THR A 216 1.14 -10.28 -18.74
C THR A 216 2.49 -10.50 -18.05
N ILE A 217 2.85 -9.71 -17.04
CA ILE A 217 4.22 -9.70 -16.48
C ILE A 217 4.54 -10.95 -15.63
N ASP A 218 3.61 -11.49 -14.84
CA ASP A 218 3.86 -12.67 -13.98
C ASP A 218 3.54 -14.04 -14.63
N ARG A 219 2.96 -14.07 -15.85
CA ARG A 219 2.56 -15.32 -16.56
C ARG A 219 3.37 -15.62 -17.82
N LEU A 220 4.30 -14.75 -18.21
CA LEU A 220 5.22 -14.97 -19.33
C LEU A 220 6.15 -16.21 -19.19
N PRO A 221 6.57 -16.67 -18.00
CA PRO A 221 7.44 -17.85 -17.90
C PRO A 221 6.77 -19.19 -18.24
N VAL A 222 5.43 -19.27 -18.26
CA VAL A 222 4.66 -20.52 -18.47
C VAL A 222 4.13 -20.66 -19.91
N LEU A 223 4.13 -19.58 -20.70
CA LEU A 223 3.66 -19.60 -22.11
C LEU A 223 4.79 -19.62 -23.15
N PHE A 224 6.04 -19.34 -22.77
CA PHE A 224 7.18 -19.28 -23.69
C PHE A 224 8.42 -20.01 -23.16
N SER A 225 8.26 -21.28 -22.77
CA SER A 225 9.40 -22.19 -22.86
C SER A 225 9.73 -22.39 -24.35
N ALA A 226 10.66 -21.56 -24.82
CA ALA A 226 11.31 -21.52 -26.14
C ALA A 226 10.77 -20.49 -27.17
N GLN A 227 11.70 -19.60 -27.54
CA GLN A 227 11.86 -18.84 -28.80
C GLN A 227 11.23 -17.43 -28.89
N TRP A 228 12.11 -16.44 -28.71
CA TRP A 228 11.87 -15.01 -28.54
C TRP A 228 11.50 -14.19 -29.81
N TYR A 229 11.14 -14.80 -30.94
CA TYR A 229 11.07 -14.08 -32.23
C TYR A 229 9.67 -13.65 -32.73
N TRP A 230 8.56 -14.07 -32.11
CA TRP A 230 7.21 -13.84 -32.66
C TRP A 230 6.43 -12.66 -32.08
N TYR A 231 7.03 -11.92 -31.13
CA TYR A 231 6.34 -10.88 -30.36
C TYR A 231 5.68 -9.77 -31.21
N PRO A 232 6.30 -9.17 -32.26
CA PRO A 232 5.69 -8.04 -32.97
C PRO A 232 4.39 -8.36 -33.73
N VAL A 233 4.18 -9.62 -34.11
CA VAL A 233 3.06 -10.06 -34.96
C VAL A 233 1.76 -10.20 -34.16
N PHE A 234 1.83 -10.68 -32.92
CA PHE A 234 0.67 -10.80 -32.04
C PHE A 234 0.17 -9.43 -31.54
N TRP A 235 1.08 -8.51 -31.22
CA TRP A 235 0.74 -7.16 -30.78
C TRP A 235 0.11 -6.33 -31.88
N SER A 236 0.61 -6.45 -33.12
CA SER A 236 0.02 -5.76 -34.29
C SER A 236 -1.35 -6.34 -34.67
N ALA A 237 -1.55 -7.66 -34.55
CA ALA A 237 -2.86 -8.28 -34.80
C ALA A 237 -3.91 -7.92 -33.73
N GLY A 238 -3.53 -7.89 -32.45
CA GLY A 238 -4.41 -7.50 -31.35
C GLY A 238 -4.80 -6.02 -31.40
N LEU A 239 -3.84 -5.13 -31.64
CA LEU A 239 -4.09 -3.70 -31.85
C LEU A 239 -4.94 -3.47 -33.10
N ALA A 240 -4.66 -4.18 -34.20
CA ALA A 240 -5.46 -4.10 -35.42
C ALA A 240 -6.89 -4.61 -35.20
N ALA A 241 -7.10 -5.73 -34.50
CA ALA A 241 -8.44 -6.24 -34.19
C ALA A 241 -9.26 -5.25 -33.34
N VAL A 242 -8.63 -4.54 -32.40
CA VAL A 242 -9.27 -3.49 -31.60
C VAL A 242 -9.58 -2.25 -32.44
N VAL A 243 -8.63 -1.78 -33.25
CA VAL A 243 -8.82 -0.62 -34.14
C VAL A 243 -9.90 -0.90 -35.20
N VAL A 244 -9.97 -2.14 -35.70
CA VAL A 244 -10.96 -2.58 -36.70
C VAL A 244 -12.35 -2.86 -36.10
N SER A 245 -12.44 -3.24 -34.81
CA SER A 245 -13.73 -3.47 -34.14
C SER A 245 -14.37 -2.20 -33.56
N LEU A 246 -13.59 -1.14 -33.29
CA LEU A 246 -14.09 0.16 -32.81
C LEU A 246 -15.17 0.79 -33.73
N PRO A 247 -15.03 0.80 -35.07
CA PRO A 247 -16.07 1.28 -35.99
C PRO A 247 -17.33 0.40 -35.98
N ALA A 248 -17.19 -0.92 -35.83
CA ALA A 248 -18.32 -1.86 -35.83
C ALA A 248 -19.17 -1.72 -34.55
N VAL A 249 -18.52 -1.60 -33.39
CA VAL A 249 -19.17 -1.29 -32.11
C VAL A 249 -19.83 0.09 -32.17
N HIS A 250 -19.13 1.09 -32.71
CA HIS A 250 -19.68 2.44 -32.89
C HIS A 250 -20.91 2.48 -33.82
N ARG A 251 -20.94 1.66 -34.88
CA ARG A 251 -22.08 1.53 -35.79
C ARG A 251 -23.27 0.79 -35.17
N ARG A 252 -23.01 -0.28 -34.41
CA ARG A 252 -24.06 -1.10 -33.75
C ARG A 252 -24.80 -0.33 -32.64
N VAL A 253 -24.07 0.54 -31.92
CA VAL A 253 -24.64 1.43 -30.87
C VAL A 253 -25.38 2.62 -31.49
N ARG A 254 -24.88 3.19 -32.60
CA ARG A 254 -25.63 4.22 -33.36
C ARG A 254 -26.95 3.69 -33.93
N ALA A 255 -26.97 2.45 -34.40
CA ALA A 255 -28.15 1.81 -34.96
C ALA A 255 -29.26 1.59 -33.91
N THR A 256 -28.89 1.23 -32.67
CA THR A 256 -29.85 1.09 -31.56
C THR A 256 -30.39 2.44 -31.08
N THR A 257 -29.60 3.52 -31.15
CA THR A 257 -30.06 4.87 -30.77
C THR A 257 -30.91 5.59 -31.81
N ARG A 258 -30.83 5.21 -33.10
CA ARG A 258 -31.66 5.82 -34.17
C ARG A 258 -33.11 5.30 -34.19
N PHE A 259 -33.38 4.15 -33.59
CA PHE A 259 -34.74 3.62 -33.45
C PHE A 259 -35.48 4.15 -32.22
N ALA A 260 -34.80 4.85 -31.31
CA ALA A 260 -35.43 5.55 -30.18
C ALA A 260 -35.71 7.02 -30.54
N GLY A 261 -36.46 7.24 -31.62
CA GLY A 261 -37.05 8.54 -31.92
C GLY A 261 -38.23 8.80 -31.00
N GLY A 262 -38.15 9.85 -30.17
CA GLY A 262 -39.30 10.42 -29.48
C GLY A 262 -39.30 10.33 -27.95
N ARG A 263 -38.44 11.11 -27.28
CA ARG A 263 -38.67 11.80 -25.99
C ARG A 263 -37.40 12.55 -25.58
N PRO A 264 -37.48 13.76 -24.96
CA PRO A 264 -36.29 14.47 -24.47
C PRO A 264 -35.68 13.65 -23.33
N ASN A 265 -34.65 12.87 -23.65
CA ASN A 265 -34.01 11.93 -22.74
C ASN A 265 -33.25 12.67 -21.64
N VAL A 266 -33.71 12.54 -20.39
CA VAL A 266 -32.83 12.65 -19.22
C VAL A 266 -31.77 11.55 -19.38
N PRO A 267 -30.47 11.87 -19.54
CA PRO A 267 -29.45 10.85 -19.73
C PRO A 267 -29.40 9.94 -18.48
N GLN A 268 -29.80 8.68 -18.63
CA GLN A 268 -29.73 7.71 -17.55
C GLN A 268 -28.26 7.32 -17.30
N PRO A 269 -27.73 7.47 -16.06
CA PRO A 269 -26.31 7.27 -15.73
C PRO A 269 -25.88 5.79 -15.70
N ARG A 270 -26.79 4.85 -15.98
CA ARG A 270 -26.64 3.41 -15.68
C ARG A 270 -25.41 2.79 -16.36
N ALA A 271 -25.10 3.19 -17.59
CA ALA A 271 -23.95 2.63 -18.31
C ALA A 271 -22.60 3.12 -17.75
N GLY A 272 -22.43 4.44 -17.53
CA GLY A 272 -21.16 5.00 -17.04
C GLY A 272 -20.86 4.60 -15.60
N THR A 273 -21.89 4.52 -14.76
CA THR A 273 -21.78 4.04 -13.37
C THR A 273 -21.38 2.57 -13.31
N ALA A 274 -22.01 1.71 -14.10
CA ALA A 274 -21.67 0.29 -14.17
C ALA A 274 -20.22 0.06 -14.64
N SER A 275 -19.74 0.81 -15.64
CA SER A 275 -18.35 0.67 -16.11
C SER A 275 -17.32 1.11 -15.06
N LEU A 276 -17.56 2.21 -14.34
CA LEU A 276 -16.66 2.63 -13.26
C LEU A 276 -16.71 1.68 -12.07
N ALA A 277 -17.88 1.14 -11.73
CA ALA A 277 -18.01 0.13 -10.67
C ALA A 277 -17.26 -1.16 -11.04
N ALA A 278 -17.37 -1.62 -12.29
CA ALA A 278 -16.63 -2.77 -12.79
C ALA A 278 -15.11 -2.51 -12.75
N ALA A 279 -14.66 -1.32 -13.17
CA ALA A 279 -13.26 -0.95 -13.08
C ALA A 279 -12.76 -0.94 -11.63
N LEU A 280 -13.52 -0.35 -10.71
CA LEU A 280 -13.18 -0.33 -9.29
C LEU A 280 -13.12 -1.74 -8.68
N ALA A 281 -14.02 -2.64 -9.08
CA ALA A 281 -14.02 -4.03 -8.63
C ALA A 281 -12.77 -4.78 -9.12
N VAL A 282 -12.41 -4.60 -10.39
CA VAL A 282 -11.20 -5.19 -10.97
C VAL A 282 -9.93 -4.62 -10.33
N PHE A 283 -9.89 -3.31 -10.06
CA PHE A 283 -8.79 -2.69 -9.33
C PHE A 283 -8.64 -3.25 -7.92
N GLY A 284 -9.76 -3.42 -7.21
CA GLY A 284 -9.78 -4.05 -5.89
C GLY A 284 -9.26 -5.49 -5.91
N LEU A 285 -9.66 -6.27 -6.92
CA LEU A 285 -9.14 -7.63 -7.11
C LEU A 285 -7.63 -7.61 -7.37
N LEU A 286 -7.12 -6.75 -8.25
CA LEU A 286 -5.69 -6.62 -8.50
C LEU A 286 -4.92 -6.26 -7.23
N LEU A 287 -5.39 -5.26 -6.49
CA LEU A 287 -4.79 -4.86 -5.21
C LEU A 287 -4.75 -6.03 -4.23
N ALA A 288 -5.83 -6.81 -4.14
CA ALA A 288 -5.89 -7.97 -3.25
C ALA A 288 -4.95 -9.10 -3.69
N LEU A 289 -4.85 -9.37 -4.99
CA LEU A 289 -3.94 -10.38 -5.52
C LEU A 289 -2.47 -9.99 -5.25
N VAL A 290 -2.08 -8.76 -5.57
CA VAL A 290 -0.71 -8.28 -5.38
C VAL A 290 -0.37 -8.17 -3.88
N ALA A 291 -1.30 -7.72 -3.04
CA ALA A 291 -1.08 -7.64 -1.59
C ALA A 291 -0.98 -9.03 -0.92
N ALA A 292 -1.55 -10.08 -1.51
CA ALA A 292 -1.48 -11.44 -0.99
C ALA A 292 -0.19 -12.19 -1.37
N GLU A 293 0.52 -11.78 -2.43
CA GLU A 293 1.72 -12.46 -2.92
C GLU A 293 2.84 -12.61 -1.86
N PRO A 294 3.21 -11.57 -1.08
CA PRO A 294 4.25 -11.70 -0.05
C PRO A 294 3.94 -12.77 1.01
N ALA A 295 2.66 -12.96 1.34
CA ALA A 295 2.23 -13.98 2.29
C ALA A 295 2.33 -15.40 1.71
N ARG A 296 2.18 -15.58 0.38
CA ARG A 296 2.29 -16.90 -0.27
C ARG A 296 3.71 -17.46 -0.27
N GLY A 297 4.72 -16.59 -0.27
CA GLY A 297 6.13 -16.99 -0.21
C GLY A 297 6.67 -17.19 1.21
N SER A 298 5.85 -17.01 2.24
CA SER A 298 6.26 -17.12 3.64
C SER A 298 5.71 -18.38 4.29
N ILE A 299 6.56 -19.12 4.99
CA ILE A 299 6.15 -20.32 5.75
C ILE A 299 5.55 -19.96 7.11
N TRP A 300 5.78 -18.74 7.59
CA TRP A 300 5.24 -18.23 8.85
C TRP A 300 5.29 -16.71 8.86
N SER A 301 4.21 -16.06 9.29
CA SER A 301 4.15 -14.61 9.39
C SER A 301 3.44 -14.18 10.67
N VAL A 302 3.94 -13.13 11.31
CA VAL A 302 3.23 -12.48 12.43
C VAL A 302 3.37 -10.97 12.32
N ARG A 303 2.28 -10.26 12.59
CA ARG A 303 2.27 -8.81 12.73
C ARG A 303 2.04 -8.45 14.19
N ASN A 304 2.88 -7.58 14.74
CA ASN A 304 2.70 -7.04 16.08
C ASN A 304 3.15 -5.57 16.14
N PHE A 305 3.21 -5.00 17.35
CA PHE A 305 3.61 -3.60 17.57
C PHE A 305 4.97 -3.24 16.95
N TYR A 306 5.90 -4.19 16.92
CA TYR A 306 7.26 -3.97 16.41
C TYR A 306 7.35 -4.09 14.90
N GLY A 307 6.27 -4.46 14.21
CA GLY A 307 6.20 -4.59 12.76
C GLY A 307 5.76 -5.98 12.30
N LEU A 308 6.01 -6.26 11.03
CA LEU A 308 5.64 -7.50 10.37
C LEU A 308 6.88 -8.38 10.19
N LEU A 309 6.85 -9.57 10.78
CA LEU A 309 7.88 -10.58 10.63
C LEU A 309 7.42 -11.69 9.70
N HIS A 310 8.30 -12.08 8.80
CA HIS A 310 8.10 -13.20 7.90
C HIS A 310 9.27 -14.17 7.99
N LEU A 311 8.96 -15.46 8.00
CA LEU A 311 9.92 -16.52 7.79
C LEU A 311 9.80 -16.98 6.34
N VAL A 312 10.91 -16.95 5.61
CA VAL A 312 10.98 -17.36 4.21
C VAL A 312 11.92 -18.54 4.10
N GLU A 313 11.48 -19.58 3.42
CA GLU A 313 12.30 -20.73 3.06
C GLU A 313 12.85 -20.53 1.64
N ARG A 314 14.16 -20.73 1.47
CA ARG A 314 14.86 -20.53 0.20
C ARG A 314 15.64 -21.77 -0.17
N GLU A 315 15.73 -22.01 -1.48
CA GLU A 315 16.51 -23.10 -2.07
C GLU A 315 16.16 -24.48 -1.49
N ALA A 316 14.87 -24.74 -1.20
CA ALA A 316 14.43 -26.00 -0.57
C ALA A 316 14.76 -27.25 -1.41
N ALA A 317 14.97 -27.11 -2.72
CA ALA A 317 15.37 -28.18 -3.60
C ALA A 317 16.88 -28.47 -3.60
N ASP A 318 17.72 -27.50 -3.19
CA ASP A 318 19.17 -27.65 -3.10
C ASP A 318 19.57 -27.74 -1.62
N SER A 319 19.83 -28.96 -1.16
CA SER A 319 20.21 -29.20 0.24
C SER A 319 21.44 -28.40 0.70
N ASP A 320 22.36 -28.02 -0.21
CA ASP A 320 23.56 -27.28 0.19
C ASP A 320 23.28 -25.78 0.39
N GLN A 321 22.21 -25.26 -0.24
CA GLN A 321 21.78 -23.87 -0.17
C GLN A 321 20.50 -23.68 0.64
N HIS A 322 19.79 -24.75 1.00
CA HIS A 322 18.52 -24.71 1.72
C HIS A 322 18.64 -23.94 3.04
N ASN A 323 17.90 -22.83 3.15
CA ASN A 323 17.97 -21.95 4.30
C ASN A 323 16.63 -21.32 4.68
N LEU A 324 16.50 -21.00 5.98
CA LEU A 324 15.45 -20.18 6.53
C LEU A 324 15.95 -18.75 6.76
N GLN A 325 15.13 -17.77 6.40
CA GLN A 325 15.43 -16.35 6.56
C GLN A 325 14.36 -15.67 7.39
N LEU A 326 14.77 -15.02 8.47
CA LEU A 326 13.91 -14.10 9.22
C LEU A 326 13.92 -12.76 8.51
N LYS A 327 12.75 -12.26 8.12
CA LYS A 327 12.60 -10.98 7.45
C LYS A 327 11.68 -10.06 8.24
N HIS A 328 12.01 -8.77 8.20
CA HIS A 328 11.13 -7.68 8.59
C HIS A 328 11.06 -6.76 7.37
N GLY A 329 9.90 -6.73 6.75
CA GLY A 329 9.71 -6.19 5.42
C GLY A 329 10.74 -6.70 4.42
N ARG A 330 11.54 -5.80 3.86
CA ARG A 330 12.56 -6.14 2.85
C ARG A 330 13.90 -6.58 3.44
N ILE A 331 14.11 -6.39 4.75
CA ILE A 331 15.39 -6.63 5.40
C ILE A 331 15.42 -8.03 6.00
N ALA A 332 16.48 -8.79 5.71
CA ALA A 332 16.74 -10.07 6.34
C ALA A 332 17.50 -9.85 7.67
N HIS A 333 16.88 -10.25 8.79
CA HIS A 333 17.39 -10.16 10.15
C HIS A 333 18.11 -11.43 10.63
N GLY A 334 18.54 -12.25 9.67
CA GLY A 334 19.27 -13.48 9.92
C GLY A 334 18.85 -14.60 8.98
N LEU A 335 19.79 -15.50 8.76
CA LEU A 335 19.64 -16.66 7.90
C LEU A 335 20.24 -17.87 8.61
N GLN A 336 19.61 -19.03 8.47
CA GLN A 336 20.20 -20.29 8.91
C GLN A 336 20.01 -21.38 7.87
N TYR A 337 21.12 -21.99 7.47
CA TYR A 337 21.09 -23.19 6.65
C TYR A 337 20.42 -24.33 7.43
N GLN A 338 19.62 -25.13 6.74
CA GLN A 338 18.90 -26.24 7.36
C GLN A 338 19.73 -27.52 7.43
N THR A 339 20.81 -27.60 6.65
CA THR A 339 21.69 -28.77 6.60
C THR A 339 22.65 -28.81 7.79
N ASP A 340 22.81 -29.98 8.38
CA ASP A 340 23.61 -30.22 9.60
C ASP A 340 25.06 -29.71 9.53
N SER A 341 25.68 -29.80 8.35
CA SER A 341 27.05 -29.31 8.13
C SER A 341 27.18 -27.79 8.21
N LYS A 342 26.11 -27.05 7.88
CA LYS A 342 26.11 -25.58 7.77
C LYS A 342 25.21 -24.87 8.78
N ARG A 343 24.36 -25.59 9.52
CA ARG A 343 23.39 -24.97 10.46
C ARG A 343 24.03 -24.12 11.56
N ARG A 344 25.30 -24.34 11.87
CA ARG A 344 26.10 -23.54 12.83
C ARG A 344 26.97 -22.46 12.18
N GLU A 345 26.92 -22.32 10.86
CA GLU A 345 27.72 -21.31 10.17
C GLU A 345 27.12 -19.92 10.45
N PRO A 346 27.89 -18.95 10.98
CA PRO A 346 27.39 -17.60 11.13
C PRO A 346 27.20 -16.95 9.76
N THR A 347 25.99 -16.47 9.49
CA THR A 347 25.60 -15.96 8.17
C THR A 347 25.33 -14.46 8.16
N SER A 348 24.94 -13.95 6.98
CA SER A 348 24.53 -12.56 6.77
C SER A 348 25.60 -11.57 7.24
N TYR A 349 25.21 -10.45 7.82
CA TYR A 349 26.09 -9.41 8.33
C TYR A 349 26.90 -9.81 9.58
N TYR A 350 26.71 -11.03 10.11
CA TYR A 350 27.43 -11.58 11.26
C TYR A 350 28.47 -12.65 10.89
N GLY A 351 28.77 -12.82 9.60
CA GLY A 351 29.72 -13.84 9.12
C GLY A 351 31.13 -13.70 9.71
N ARG A 352 31.96 -14.74 9.56
CA ARG A 352 33.28 -14.86 10.22
C ARG A 352 34.25 -13.73 9.94
N LYS A 353 34.12 -13.07 8.79
CA LYS A 353 34.95 -11.94 8.36
C LYS A 353 34.37 -10.57 8.74
N SER A 354 33.18 -10.53 9.32
CA SER A 354 32.58 -9.29 9.82
C SER A 354 33.37 -8.76 11.03
N GLY A 355 33.25 -7.45 11.31
CA GLY A 355 33.94 -6.85 12.46
C GLY A 355 33.61 -7.57 13.78
N ILE A 356 32.34 -7.89 14.03
CA ILE A 356 31.94 -8.65 15.22
C ILE A 356 32.46 -10.10 15.19
N GLY A 357 32.46 -10.74 14.02
CA GLY A 357 33.01 -12.07 13.85
C GLY A 357 34.50 -12.12 14.19
N LEU A 358 35.28 -11.15 13.76
CA LEU A 358 36.71 -11.03 14.08
C LEU A 358 36.95 -10.79 15.58
N VAL A 359 36.19 -9.88 16.18
CA VAL A 359 36.26 -9.61 17.63
C VAL A 359 35.97 -10.88 18.43
N LEU A 360 34.87 -11.57 18.13
CA LEU A 360 34.48 -12.76 18.87
C LEU A 360 35.41 -13.95 18.62
N GLN A 361 36.14 -14.03 17.51
CA GLN A 361 37.10 -15.11 17.26
C GLN A 361 38.46 -14.85 17.89
N HIS A 362 38.91 -13.60 17.88
CA HIS A 362 40.29 -13.22 18.21
C HIS A 362 40.42 -12.39 19.49
N HIS A 363 39.35 -12.25 20.28
CA HIS A 363 39.39 -11.50 21.54
C HIS A 363 40.54 -11.99 22.44
N PRO A 364 41.40 -11.10 23.00
CA PRO A 364 42.58 -11.50 23.77
C PRO A 364 42.28 -12.44 24.95
N ALA A 365 41.12 -12.28 25.59
CA ALA A 365 40.67 -13.16 26.67
C ALA A 365 40.52 -14.63 26.25
N ARG A 366 40.42 -14.94 24.95
CA ARG A 366 40.39 -16.32 24.44
C ARG A 366 41.77 -16.99 24.39
N ASN A 367 42.84 -16.20 24.46
CA ASN A 367 44.22 -16.67 24.37
C ASN A 367 44.91 -16.72 25.74
N VAL A 368 44.16 -16.57 26.83
CA VAL A 368 44.71 -16.63 28.19
C VAL A 368 44.79 -18.12 28.61
N PRO A 369 45.99 -18.68 28.85
CA PRO A 369 46.16 -20.08 29.18
C PRO A 369 45.98 -20.31 30.69
N ARG A 370 44.79 -19.99 31.22
CA ARG A 370 44.45 -20.26 32.62
C ARG A 370 43.08 -20.95 32.70
N PRO A 371 42.94 -22.06 33.45
CA PRO A 371 41.64 -22.71 33.68
C PRO A 371 40.63 -21.72 34.25
N GLY A 372 39.48 -21.53 33.59
CA GLY A 372 38.43 -20.59 33.99
C GLY A 372 38.62 -19.14 33.51
N MET A 373 39.77 -18.78 32.93
CA MET A 373 40.00 -17.50 32.24
C MET A 373 40.26 -17.76 30.75
N GLY A 374 39.18 -18.06 30.02
CA GLY A 374 39.15 -18.21 28.57
C GLY A 374 37.75 -17.93 27.98
N SER A 375 36.82 -17.54 28.85
CA SER A 375 35.40 -17.38 28.58
C SER A 375 35.03 -15.91 28.43
N LEU A 376 34.18 -15.61 27.46
CA LEU A 376 33.61 -14.29 27.27
C LEU A 376 32.26 -14.18 27.96
N THR A 377 31.98 -13.02 28.56
CA THR A 377 30.62 -12.60 28.87
C THR A 377 30.22 -11.54 27.86
N VAL A 378 29.21 -11.84 27.03
CA VAL A 378 28.82 -11.02 25.88
C VAL A 378 27.37 -10.58 26.06
N GLY A 379 27.15 -9.26 26.04
CA GLY A 379 25.82 -8.67 25.92
C GLY A 379 25.53 -8.32 24.46
N VAL A 380 24.39 -8.74 23.95
CA VAL A 380 23.95 -8.50 22.57
C VAL A 380 22.60 -7.79 22.61
N ILE A 381 22.50 -6.63 21.94
CA ILE A 381 21.23 -5.91 21.78
C ILE A 381 20.61 -6.35 20.46
N GLY A 382 19.43 -6.96 20.54
CA GLY A 382 18.75 -7.66 19.45
C GLY A 382 19.15 -9.13 19.35
N LEU A 383 18.21 -9.97 18.93
CA LEU A 383 18.42 -11.42 18.78
C LEU A 383 18.43 -11.85 17.31
N GLY A 384 17.48 -11.36 16.50
CA GLY A 384 17.30 -11.81 15.12
C GLY A 384 17.13 -13.33 15.03
N ALA A 385 17.81 -13.98 14.10
CA ALA A 385 17.85 -15.45 14.05
C ALA A 385 18.69 -16.11 15.17
N GLY A 386 19.40 -15.33 15.99
CA GLY A 386 20.32 -15.83 17.02
C GLY A 386 21.75 -16.11 16.52
N THR A 387 22.10 -15.66 15.31
CA THR A 387 23.35 -15.99 14.61
C THR A 387 24.63 -15.80 15.44
N LEU A 388 24.70 -14.78 16.29
CA LEU A 388 25.89 -14.53 17.12
C LEU A 388 26.15 -15.63 18.17
N ALA A 389 25.14 -16.43 18.54
CA ALA A 389 25.33 -17.58 19.40
C ALA A 389 26.22 -18.66 18.75
N ALA A 390 26.37 -18.68 17.42
CA ALA A 390 27.29 -19.58 16.72
C ALA A 390 28.76 -19.43 17.15
N TYR A 391 29.13 -18.27 17.72
CA TYR A 391 30.49 -18.02 18.23
C TYR A 391 30.70 -18.46 19.69
N GLY A 392 29.63 -18.88 20.37
CA GLY A 392 29.69 -19.30 21.76
C GLY A 392 30.54 -20.55 21.95
N ARG A 393 31.53 -20.48 22.85
CA ARG A 393 32.35 -21.62 23.26
C ARG A 393 31.96 -22.08 24.66
N ALA A 394 32.34 -23.31 25.01
CA ALA A 394 32.15 -23.82 26.36
C ALA A 394 32.75 -22.86 27.40
N GLY A 395 31.95 -22.49 28.40
CA GLY A 395 32.32 -21.52 29.43
C GLY A 395 31.90 -20.07 29.15
N ASP A 396 31.65 -19.70 27.89
CA ASP A 396 31.14 -18.37 27.54
C ASP A 396 29.71 -18.18 28.10
N ALA A 397 29.33 -16.91 28.33
CA ALA A 397 27.98 -16.48 28.68
C ALA A 397 27.49 -15.41 27.70
N PHE A 398 26.35 -15.65 27.04
CA PHE A 398 25.73 -14.73 26.09
C PHE A 398 24.38 -14.27 26.63
N HIS A 399 24.19 -12.96 26.74
CA HIS A 399 22.93 -12.33 27.12
C HIS A 399 22.37 -11.55 25.92
N PHE A 400 21.23 -11.99 25.40
CA PHE A 400 20.52 -11.31 24.32
C PHE A 400 19.39 -10.47 24.90
N TYR A 401 19.32 -9.20 24.53
CA TYR A 401 18.22 -8.30 24.90
C TYR A 401 17.33 -8.11 23.68
N GLU A 402 16.12 -8.68 23.69
CA GLU A 402 15.22 -8.66 22.53
C GLU A 402 13.84 -8.12 22.93
N SER A 403 13.42 -7.04 22.28
CA SER A 403 12.16 -6.38 22.60
C SER A 403 10.97 -7.06 21.96
N ASN A 404 11.15 -7.75 20.83
CA ASN A 404 10.07 -8.40 20.12
C ASN A 404 9.90 -9.86 20.55
N PRO A 405 8.82 -10.21 21.30
CA PRO A 405 8.62 -11.56 21.81
C PRO A 405 8.46 -12.61 20.70
N ALA A 406 8.03 -12.20 19.50
CA ALA A 406 7.94 -13.11 18.36
C ALA A 406 9.31 -13.57 17.86
N VAL A 407 10.34 -12.71 17.93
CA VAL A 407 11.71 -13.06 17.57
C VAL A 407 12.28 -14.07 18.57
N VAL A 408 12.03 -13.85 19.87
CA VAL A 408 12.40 -14.80 20.94
C VAL A 408 11.80 -16.17 20.71
N GLY A 409 10.49 -16.22 20.38
CA GLY A 409 9.78 -17.46 20.08
C GLY A 409 10.40 -18.24 18.91
N LEU A 410 10.80 -17.54 17.84
CA LEU A 410 11.42 -18.16 16.66
C LEU A 410 12.85 -18.64 16.88
N ALA A 411 13.64 -17.94 17.70
CA ALA A 411 15.06 -18.22 17.88
C ALA A 411 15.37 -19.25 18.99
N GLY A 412 14.45 -19.47 19.93
CA GLY A 412 14.67 -20.42 21.04
C GLY A 412 13.42 -20.91 21.76
N GLY A 413 12.22 -20.60 21.28
CA GLY A 413 10.97 -21.07 21.89
C GLY A 413 10.61 -22.52 21.52
N PRO A 414 9.52 -23.08 22.08
CA PRO A 414 9.04 -24.43 21.77
C PRO A 414 8.68 -24.65 20.29
N GLN A 415 8.38 -23.57 19.56
CA GLN A 415 8.13 -23.56 18.12
C GLN A 415 9.31 -22.94 17.34
N GLY A 416 10.50 -22.94 17.94
CA GLY A 416 11.71 -22.35 17.38
C GLY A 416 12.00 -22.89 15.98
N ARG A 417 12.29 -21.98 15.06
CA ARG A 417 12.65 -22.28 13.67
C ARG A 417 14.14 -22.12 13.43
N PHE A 418 14.84 -21.41 14.32
CA PHE A 418 16.28 -21.31 14.32
C PHE A 418 16.88 -22.07 15.50
N THR A 419 18.04 -22.68 15.29
CA THR A 419 18.70 -23.56 16.28
C THR A 419 19.96 -22.97 16.88
N TYR A 420 20.41 -21.77 16.47
CA TYR A 420 21.67 -21.19 16.96
C TYR A 420 21.78 -21.13 18.50
N LEU A 421 20.69 -20.81 19.20
CA LEU A 421 20.67 -20.76 20.66
C LEU A 421 20.72 -22.15 21.31
N ALA A 422 20.20 -23.17 20.63
CA ALA A 422 20.21 -24.55 21.10
C ALA A 422 21.53 -25.28 20.77
N ASP A 423 22.12 -24.96 19.62
CA ASP A 423 23.34 -25.60 19.10
C ASP A 423 24.64 -25.01 19.70
N THR A 424 24.57 -23.89 20.41
CA THR A 424 25.76 -23.24 20.98
C THR A 424 26.27 -23.95 22.23
N ALA A 425 27.59 -23.89 22.45
CA ALA A 425 28.22 -24.43 23.65
C ALA A 425 28.26 -23.42 24.82
N SER A 426 27.84 -22.17 24.59
CA SER A 426 27.80 -21.14 25.62
C SER A 426 26.54 -21.23 26.47
N ARG A 427 26.58 -20.64 27.67
CA ARG A 427 25.35 -20.38 28.43
C ARG A 427 24.63 -19.20 27.80
N VAL A 428 23.37 -19.39 27.41
CA VAL A 428 22.54 -18.33 26.80
C VAL A 428 21.44 -17.89 27.76
N ARG A 429 21.23 -16.59 27.85
CA ARG A 429 20.04 -15.99 28.47
C ARG A 429 19.44 -14.99 27.49
N VAL A 430 18.14 -15.08 27.26
CA VAL A 430 17.36 -14.07 26.52
C VAL A 430 16.58 -13.25 27.54
N ILE A 431 16.66 -11.93 27.43
CA ILE A 431 16.09 -10.92 28.34
C ILE A 431 15.09 -10.08 27.57
#